data_AF-A0A7V5ZJH0-F1
#
_entry.id   AF-A0A7V5ZJH0-F1
#
_cell.length_a   1.000
_cell.length_b   1.000
_cell.length_c   1.000
_cell.angle_alpha   90.00
_cell.angle_beta   90.00
_cell.angle_gamma   90.00
#
_symmetry.space_group_name_H-M   'P 1'
#
loop_
_entity.id
_entity.type
_entity.pdbx_description
1 polymer ?
#
loop_
_entity_poly.entity_id
_entity_poly.type
_entity_poly.pdbx_seq_one_letter_code
_entity_poly.pdbx_strand_id
1 'polypeptide(L)'
;MLRRFWLAVAAYLPPCAFRQLTGVPCPTCGTTHAAVALLEGRPLAAFAANPLAALAALVLLGGGFAAPLWLAVRGEVPVIPTPLPRWLRSAALLALAASWLWVIWRWA
;
A
#
# COMPACT_ATOMS: atom_id res chain seq x y z
N MET A 1 7.32 -18.93 11.12
CA MET A 1 8.70 -18.35 11.19
C MET A 1 8.74 -16.88 10.78
N LEU A 2 8.12 -16.47 9.66
CA LEU A 2 8.10 -15.06 9.19
C LEU A 2 7.70 -14.02 10.24
N ARG A 3 6.67 -14.28 11.06
CA ARG A 3 6.18 -13.36 12.10
C ARG A 3 7.25 -12.97 13.14
N ARG A 4 8.10 -13.92 13.57
CA ARG A 4 9.17 -13.63 14.56
C ARG A 4 10.28 -12.78 13.95
N PHE A 5 10.64 -13.09 12.71
CA PHE A 5 11.62 -12.30 11.95
C PHE A 5 11.13 -10.87 11.73
N TRP A 6 9.88 -10.69 11.32
CA TRP A 6 9.30 -9.37 11.10
C TRP A 6 9.14 -8.54 12.37
N LEU A 7 8.76 -9.15 13.49
CA LEU A 7 8.70 -8.44 14.79
C LEU A 7 10.10 -8.02 15.26
N ALA A 8 11.12 -8.83 15.02
CA ALA A 8 12.50 -8.46 15.30
C ALA A 8 12.94 -7.26 14.45
N VAL A 9 12.68 -7.28 13.14
CA VAL A 9 13.01 -6.16 12.23
C VAL A 9 12.21 -4.90 12.56
N ALA A 10 10.92 -5.03 12.88
CA ALA A 10 10.06 -3.90 13.23
C ALA A 10 10.52 -3.16 14.50
N ALA A 11 11.10 -3.89 15.48
CA ALA A 11 11.68 -3.29 16.68
C ALA A 11 12.90 -2.40 16.40
N TYR A 12 13.60 -2.64 15.28
CA TYR A 12 14.73 -1.83 14.83
C TYR A 12 14.35 -0.73 13.85
N LEU A 13 13.10 -0.68 13.37
CA LEU A 13 12.66 0.41 12.51
C LEU A 13 12.44 1.67 13.35
N PRO A 14 13.10 2.80 13.02
CA PRO A 14 12.89 4.03 13.74
C PRO A 14 11.42 4.46 13.60
N PRO A 15 10.84 5.09 14.64
CA PRO A 15 9.52 5.71 14.52
C PRO A 15 9.50 6.71 13.36
N CYS A 16 8.31 6.93 12.79
CA CYS A 16 8.17 7.84 11.65
C CYS A 16 8.67 9.25 12.01
N ALA A 17 9.79 9.66 11.44
CA ALA A 17 10.39 10.98 11.69
C ALA A 17 9.42 12.13 11.36
N PHE A 18 8.57 11.95 10.33
CA PHE A 18 7.53 12.91 9.97
C PHE A 18 6.52 13.11 11.11
N ARG A 19 6.08 12.02 11.76
CA ARG A 19 5.20 12.10 12.93
C ARG A 19 5.90 12.75 14.11
N GLN A 20 7.19 12.49 14.32
CA GLN A 20 7.94 13.14 15.40
C GLN A 20 8.09 14.65 15.19
N LEU A 21 8.24 15.09 13.94
CA LEU A 21 8.42 16.51 13.60
C LEU A 21 7.09 17.28 13.51
N THR A 22 6.02 16.65 13.00
CA THR A 22 4.75 17.33 12.71
C THR A 22 3.61 16.95 13.64
N GLY A 23 3.75 15.88 14.43
CA GLY A 23 2.67 15.28 15.22
C GLY A 23 1.67 14.45 14.40
N VAL A 24 1.70 14.51 13.06
CA VAL A 24 0.71 13.86 12.19
C VAL A 24 1.33 12.63 11.51
N PRO A 25 0.64 11.47 11.41
CA PRO A 25 1.12 10.37 10.59
C PRO A 25 1.20 10.75 9.10
N CYS A 26 2.27 10.34 8.42
CA CYS A 26 2.36 10.45 6.97
C CYS A 26 1.39 9.46 6.27
N PRO A 27 1.02 9.65 4.99
CA PRO A 27 0.13 8.73 4.27
C PRO A 27 0.66 7.29 4.15
N THR A 28 1.96 7.10 4.35
CA THR A 28 2.62 5.79 4.36
C THR A 28 2.77 5.17 5.75
N CYS A 29 2.30 5.83 6.82
CA CYS A 29 2.25 5.23 8.15
C CYS A 29 1.35 3.99 8.14
N GLY A 30 1.79 2.91 8.78
CA GLY A 30 1.05 1.64 8.84
C GLY A 30 1.27 0.68 7.67
N THR A 31 2.10 1.02 6.69
CA THR A 31 2.48 0.11 5.57
C THR A 31 3.11 -1.19 6.08
N THR A 32 4.01 -1.11 7.05
CA THR A 32 4.63 -2.29 7.68
C THR A 32 3.60 -3.20 8.34
N HIS A 33 2.64 -2.63 9.07
CA HIS A 33 1.55 -3.39 9.68
C HIS A 33 0.65 -4.03 8.62
N ALA A 34 0.36 -3.32 7.52
CA ALA A 34 -0.39 -3.87 6.40
C ALA A 34 0.34 -5.03 5.73
N ALA A 35 1.65 -4.91 5.51
CA ALA A 35 2.48 -5.96 4.94
C ALA A 35 2.50 -7.21 5.83
N VAL A 36 2.70 -7.04 7.14
CA VAL A 36 2.66 -8.17 8.09
C VAL A 36 1.28 -8.84 8.10
N ALA A 37 0.20 -8.06 8.14
CA ALA A 37 -1.16 -8.59 8.09
C ALA A 37 -1.44 -9.38 6.79
N LEU A 38 -0.94 -8.92 5.64
CA LEU A 38 -1.03 -9.64 4.38
C LEU A 38 -0.24 -10.96 4.41
N LEU A 39 0.98 -10.95 4.96
CA LEU A 39 1.80 -12.16 5.12
C LEU A 39 1.18 -13.18 6.07
N GLU A 40 0.35 -12.72 7.02
CA GLU A 40 -0.45 -13.57 7.90
C GLU A 40 -1.76 -14.06 7.26
N GLY A 41 -2.05 -13.69 6.00
CA GLY A 41 -3.28 -14.06 5.33
C GLY A 41 -4.50 -13.30 5.86
N ARG A 42 -4.31 -12.11 6.44
CA ARG A 42 -5.35 -11.27 7.05
C ARG A 42 -5.56 -9.98 6.23
N PRO A 43 -6.17 -10.06 5.02
CA PRO A 43 -6.30 -8.91 4.13
C PRO A 43 -7.15 -7.79 4.73
N LEU A 44 -8.22 -8.12 5.46
CA LEU A 44 -9.05 -7.13 6.16
C LEU A 44 -8.25 -6.32 7.18
N ALA A 45 -7.35 -6.97 7.93
CA ALA A 45 -6.48 -6.30 8.89
C ALA A 45 -5.46 -5.39 8.18
N ALA A 46 -5.01 -5.78 6.99
CA ALA A 46 -4.11 -4.96 6.18
C ALA A 46 -4.78 -3.68 5.65
N PHE A 47 -6.01 -3.80 5.13
CA PHE A 47 -6.82 -2.64 4.73
C PHE A 47 -7.09 -1.70 5.90
N ALA A 48 -7.39 -2.26 7.07
CA ALA A 48 -7.58 -1.50 8.29
C ALA A 48 -6.30 -0.72 8.69
N ALA A 49 -5.11 -1.31 8.49
CA ALA A 49 -3.83 -0.71 8.85
C ALA A 49 -3.41 0.42 7.90
N ASN A 50 -3.45 0.19 6.59
CA ASN A 50 -3.22 1.21 5.56
C ASN A 50 -3.88 0.77 4.24
N PRO A 51 -4.99 1.40 3.82
CA PRO A 51 -5.73 0.98 2.64
C PRO A 51 -4.94 1.19 1.34
N LEU A 52 -4.11 2.24 1.25
CA LEU A 52 -3.23 2.47 0.11
C LEU A 52 -2.21 1.34 -0.06
N ALA A 53 -1.61 0.91 1.06
CA ALA A 53 -0.64 -0.19 1.07
C ALA A 53 -1.28 -1.53 0.69
N ALA A 54 -2.49 -1.79 1.18
CA ALA A 54 -3.24 -2.99 0.83
C ALA A 54 -3.60 -3.02 -0.67
N LEU A 55 -4.07 -1.90 -1.22
CA LEU A 55 -4.34 -1.77 -2.66
C LEU A 55 -3.07 -1.95 -3.50
N ALA A 56 -1.97 -1.30 -3.11
CA ALA A 56 -0.70 -1.44 -3.81
C ALA A 56 -0.21 -2.90 -3.81
N ALA A 57 -0.32 -3.61 -2.69
CA ALA A 57 0.03 -5.01 -2.61
C ALA A 57 -0.85 -5.88 -3.52
N LEU A 58 -2.16 -5.64 -3.57
CA LEU A 58 -3.07 -6.37 -4.46
C LEU A 58 -2.73 -6.13 -5.94
N VAL A 59 -2.42 -4.89 -6.32
CA VAL A 59 -2.01 -4.56 -7.69
C VAL A 59 -0.68 -5.23 -8.04
N LEU A 60 0.30 -5.22 -7.14
CA LEU A 60 1.60 -5.86 -7.37
C LEU A 60 1.49 -7.38 -7.46
N LEU A 61 0.75 -8.01 -6.55
CA LEU A 61 0.55 -9.45 -6.55
C LEU A 61 -0.27 -9.86 -7.78
N GLY A 62 -1.44 -9.24 -7.99
CA GLY A 62 -2.30 -9.51 -9.13
C GLY A 62 -1.60 -9.26 -10.46
N GLY A 63 -0.91 -8.14 -10.60
CA GLY A 63 -0.11 -7.81 -11.78
C GLY A 63 1.06 -8.77 -11.98
N GLY A 64 1.75 -9.18 -10.91
CA GLY A 64 2.86 -10.14 -10.96
C GLY A 64 2.42 -11.53 -11.45
N PHE A 65 1.21 -11.98 -11.11
CA PHE A 65 0.65 -13.24 -11.62
C PHE A 65 0.01 -13.07 -13.00
N ALA A 66 -0.67 -11.95 -13.26
CA ALA A 66 -1.35 -11.70 -14.52
C ALA A 66 -0.38 -11.40 -15.66
N ALA A 67 0.74 -10.70 -15.39
CA ALA A 67 1.73 -10.34 -16.40
C ALA A 67 2.32 -11.55 -17.16
N PRO A 68 2.84 -12.60 -16.52
CA PRO A 68 3.36 -13.77 -17.23
C PRO A 68 2.26 -14.51 -17.99
N LEU A 69 1.04 -14.58 -17.45
CA LEU A 69 -0.11 -15.17 -18.15
C LEU A 69 -0.48 -14.36 -19.40
N TRP A 70 -0.49 -13.04 -19.29
CA TRP A 70 -0.78 -12.11 -20.39
C TRP A 70 0.27 -12.22 -21.50
N LEU A 71 1.56 -12.24 -21.12
CA LEU A 71 2.67 -12.49 -22.03
C LEU A 71 2.58 -13.87 -22.71
N ALA A 72 2.16 -14.91 -21.97
CA ALA A 72 1.99 -16.26 -22.51
C ALA A 72 0.89 -16.34 -23.59
N VAL A 73 -0.16 -15.51 -23.48
CA VAL A 73 -1.25 -15.39 -24.47
C VAL A 73 -0.91 -14.39 -25.59
N ARG A 74 0.34 -13.89 -25.65
CA ARG A 74 0.79 -12.81 -26.56
C ARG A 74 -0.06 -11.54 -26.44
N GLY A 75 -0.53 -11.23 -25.24
CA GLY A 75 -1.22 -10.00 -24.96
C GLY A 75 -0.30 -8.79 -25.20
N GLU A 76 -0.86 -7.75 -25.82
CA GLU A 76 -0.13 -6.50 -26.06
C GLU A 76 0.19 -5.81 -24.74
N VAL A 77 1.37 -5.20 -24.63
CA VAL A 77 1.73 -4.43 -23.44
C VAL A 77 0.81 -3.20 -23.36
N PRO A 78 -0.02 -3.06 -22.31
CA PRO A 78 -0.90 -1.91 -22.19
C PRO A 78 -0.06 -0.64 -22.11
N VAL A 79 -0.21 0.25 -23.09
CA VAL A 79 0.44 1.55 -23.07
C VAL A 79 -0.33 2.45 -22.10
N ILE A 80 0.34 2.89 -21.04
CA ILE A 80 -0.26 3.83 -20.08
C ILE A 80 -0.40 5.18 -20.79
N PRO A 81 -1.62 5.76 -20.88
CA PRO A 81 -1.83 7.02 -21.56
C PRO A 81 -1.07 8.14 -20.83
N THR A 82 -0.19 8.82 -21.56
CA THR A 82 0.54 10.01 -21.10
C THR A 82 0.12 11.22 -21.93
N PRO A 83 -0.43 12.29 -21.31
CA PRO A 83 -0.67 12.47 -19.88
C PRO A 83 -1.87 11.66 -19.36
N LEU A 84 -1.83 11.26 -18.08
CA LEU A 84 -2.99 10.63 -17.43
C LEU A 84 -4.22 11.55 -17.54
N PRO A 85 -5.39 11.03 -17.91
CA PRO A 85 -6.58 11.84 -18.04
C PRO A 85 -6.95 12.47 -16.70
N ARG A 86 -7.47 13.70 -16.74
CA ARG A 86 -7.70 14.54 -15.54
C ARG A 86 -8.55 13.83 -14.48
N TRP A 87 -9.55 13.06 -14.91
CA TRP A 87 -10.43 12.29 -14.01
C TRP A 87 -9.68 11.20 -13.24
N LEU A 88 -8.76 10.48 -13.90
CA LEU A 88 -7.99 9.41 -13.27
C LEU A 88 -6.97 9.99 -12.29
N ARG A 89 -6.37 11.13 -12.65
CA ARG A 89 -5.47 11.87 -11.76
C ARG A 89 -6.19 12.40 -10.52
N SER A 90 -7.38 12.98 -10.70
CA SER A 90 -8.17 13.47 -9.56
C SER A 90 -8.69 12.31 -8.70
N ALA A 91 -9.11 11.19 -9.27
CA ALA A 91 -9.46 9.98 -8.52
C ALA A 91 -8.28 9.45 -7.68
N ALA A 92 -7.07 9.41 -8.24
CA ALA A 92 -5.87 8.99 -7.51
C ALA A 92 -5.55 9.94 -6.33
N LEU A 93 -5.66 11.26 -6.55
CA LEU A 93 -5.46 12.26 -5.49
C LEU A 93 -6.53 12.14 -4.39
N LEU A 94 -7.80 11.94 -4.75
CA LEU A 94 -8.89 11.73 -3.80
C LEU A 94 -8.69 10.44 -3.00
N ALA A 95 -8.29 9.35 -3.65
CA ALA A 95 -7.98 8.09 -2.97
C ALA A 95 -6.82 8.23 -1.98
N LEU A 96 -5.77 8.98 -2.38
CA LEU A 96 -4.65 9.29 -1.49
C LEU A 96 -5.09 10.14 -0.29
N ALA A 97 -5.90 11.17 -0.52
CA ALA A 97 -6.43 12.04 0.54
C ALA A 97 -7.35 11.26 1.51
N ALA A 98 -8.26 10.43 0.97
CA ALA A 98 -9.13 9.57 1.77
C ALA A 98 -8.34 8.55 2.59
N SER A 99 -7.31 7.92 1.99
CA SER A 99 -6.40 7.03 2.71
C SER A 99 -5.63 7.76 3.80
N TRP A 100 -5.23 9.00 3.56
CA TRP A 100 -4.49 9.78 4.56
C TRP A 100 -5.38 10.16 5.74
N LEU A 101 -6.61 10.61 5.48
CA LEU A 101 -7.62 10.85 6.51
C LEU A 101 -7.90 9.59 7.35
N TRP A 102 -7.99 8.43 6.69
CA TRP A 102 -8.16 7.15 7.39
C TRP A 102 -6.98 6.85 8.33
N VAL A 103 -5.74 7.02 7.86
CA VAL A 103 -4.53 6.80 8.66
C VAL A 103 -4.44 7.80 9.80
N ILE A 104 -4.83 9.07 9.59
CA ILE A 104 -4.91 10.07 10.66
C ILE A 104 -5.92 9.61 11.70
N TRP A 105 -7.15 9.25 11.31
CA TRP A 105 -8.19 8.84 12.27
C TRP A 105 -7.83 7.57 13.05
N ARG A 106 -7.13 6.64 12.40
CA ARG A 106 -6.70 5.36 12.99
C ARG A 106 -5.57 5.51 14.01
N TRP A 107 -4.69 6.49 13.81
CA TRP A 107 -3.42 6.59 14.52
C TRP A 107 -3.16 7.96 15.18
N ALA A 108 -4.09 8.91 15.12
CA ALA A 108 -4.11 10.12 15.93
C ALA A 108 -4.48 9.78 17.38
#